data_AF-A0A6L5FPV0-F1
#
_entry.id   AF-A0A6L5FPV0-F1
#
_cell.length_a   1.000
_cell.length_b   1.000
_cell.length_c   1.000
_cell.angle_alpha   90.00
_cell.angle_beta   90.00
_cell.angle_gamma   90.00
#
_symmetry.space_group_name_H-M   'P 1'
#
loop_
_entity.id
_entity.type
_entity.pdbx_description
1 polymer ?
#
loop_
_entity_poly.entity_id
_entity_poly.type
_entity_poly.pdbx_seq_one_letter_code
_entity_poly.pdbx_strand_id
1 'polypeptide(L)'
;MVKSLTTVGALLSEAGAVYRAMRYGQIEHDEGRSLVWVLAQMRAMVEAQALERIEKRLDELSGVAIERRAPHGNAIEYQPAHLPH
;
A
#
# COMPACT_ATOMS: atom_id res chain seq x y z
N MET A 1 14.43 7.05 -23.79
CA MET A 1 13.61 5.95 -23.25
C MET A 1 12.60 6.56 -22.29
N VAL A 2 11.30 6.54 -22.59
CA VAL A 2 10.26 7.10 -21.72
C VAL A 2 10.05 6.13 -20.56
N LYS A 3 10.23 6.58 -19.31
CA LYS A 3 9.97 5.75 -18.12
C LYS A 3 8.45 5.70 -17.89
N SER A 4 7.91 4.50 -17.73
CA SER A 4 6.50 4.31 -17.35
C SER A 4 6.29 4.79 -15.90
N LEU A 5 5.39 5.75 -15.70
CA LEU A 5 5.07 6.35 -14.39
C LEU A 5 4.06 5.53 -13.57
N THR A 6 4.19 4.20 -13.63
CA THR A 6 3.22 3.25 -13.05
C THR A 6 3.70 2.64 -11.73
N THR A 7 4.91 2.96 -11.29
CA THR A 7 5.47 2.47 -10.02
C THR A 7 5.95 3.63 -9.17
N VAL A 8 5.92 3.44 -7.84
CA VAL A 8 6.45 4.43 -6.89
C VAL A 8 7.92 4.75 -7.19
N GLY A 9 8.74 3.75 -7.49
CA GLY A 9 10.15 3.96 -7.83
C GLY A 9 10.38 4.78 -9.10
N ALA A 10 9.54 4.57 -10.14
CA ALA A 10 9.60 5.38 -11.36
C ALA A 10 9.19 6.84 -11.10
N LEU A 11 8.11 7.05 -10.34
CA LEU A 11 7.62 8.38 -9.97
C LEU A 11 8.63 9.16 -9.13
N LEU A 12 9.28 8.51 -8.15
CA LEU A 12 10.33 9.13 -7.34
C LEU A 12 11.58 9.46 -8.18
N SER A 13 11.95 8.59 -9.11
CA SER A 13 13.06 8.83 -10.03
C SER A 13 12.79 10.06 -10.91
N GLU A 14 11.56 10.19 -11.40
CA GLU A 14 11.15 11.32 -12.24
C GLU A 14 11.11 12.62 -11.43
N ALA A 15 10.54 12.61 -10.22
CA ALA A 15 10.55 13.77 -9.33
C ALA A 15 11.98 14.24 -9.05
N GLY A 16 12.92 13.31 -8.82
CA GLY A 16 14.34 13.60 -8.68
C GLY A 16 14.98 14.20 -9.95
N ALA A 17 14.52 13.80 -11.14
CA ALA A 17 14.96 14.40 -12.40
C ALA A 17 14.47 15.85 -12.53
N VAL A 18 13.21 16.12 -12.19
CA VAL A 18 12.63 17.47 -12.17
C VAL A 18 13.38 18.37 -11.17
N TYR A 19 13.69 17.87 -9.97
CA TYR A 19 14.50 18.61 -9.01
C TYR A 19 15.90 18.99 -9.54
N ARG A 20 16.57 18.06 -10.23
CA ARG A 20 17.86 18.34 -10.86
C ARG A 20 17.73 19.36 -11.98
N ALA A 21 16.70 19.25 -12.81
CA ALA A 21 16.45 20.21 -13.88
C ALA A 21 16.25 21.63 -13.35
N MET A 22 15.46 21.81 -12.27
CA MET A 22 15.33 23.10 -11.58
C MET A 22 16.68 23.59 -11.06
N ARG A 23 17.43 22.71 -10.38
CA ARG A 23 18.75 23.05 -9.81
C ARG A 23 19.75 23.53 -10.87
N TYR A 24 19.69 22.97 -12.07
CA TYR A 24 20.57 23.34 -13.18
C TYR A 24 19.99 24.45 -14.07
N GLY A 25 18.87 25.07 -13.69
CA GLY A 25 18.23 26.16 -14.45
C GLY A 25 17.68 25.72 -15.81
N GLN A 26 17.37 24.43 -15.97
CA GLN A 26 16.83 23.87 -17.22
C GLN A 26 15.30 24.02 -17.29
N ILE A 27 14.65 24.19 -16.15
CA ILE A 27 13.22 24.48 -16.03
C ILE A 27 13.03 25.54 -14.94
N GLU A 28 11.99 26.36 -15.11
CA GLU A 28 11.62 27.36 -14.11
C GLU A 28 11.11 26.71 -12.83
N HIS A 29 11.34 27.37 -11.69
CA HIS A 29 11.00 26.82 -10.38
C HIS A 29 9.49 26.59 -10.19
N ASP A 30 8.65 27.50 -10.70
CA ASP A 30 7.19 27.39 -10.57
C ASP A 30 6.63 26.25 -11.40
N GLU A 31 7.17 26.04 -12.61
CA GLU A 31 6.83 24.91 -13.48
C GLU A 31 7.29 23.59 -12.84
N GLY A 32 8.54 23.53 -12.39
CA GLY A 32 9.08 22.34 -11.74
C GLY A 32 8.34 21.97 -10.45
N ARG A 33 7.91 22.95 -9.65
CA ARG A 33 7.07 22.71 -8.46
C ARG A 33 5.72 22.11 -8.84
N SER A 34 5.10 22.60 -9.91
CA SER A 34 3.83 22.08 -10.41
C SER A 34 3.97 20.63 -10.90
N LEU A 35 5.04 20.31 -11.62
CA LEU A 35 5.36 18.95 -12.06
C LEU A 35 5.57 18.00 -10.88
N VAL A 36 6.36 18.42 -9.88
CA VAL A 36 6.57 17.62 -8.66
C VAL A 36 5.25 17.36 -7.92
N TRP A 37 4.36 18.34 -7.86
CA TRP A 37 3.05 18.17 -7.24
C TRP A 37 2.21 17.12 -7.98
N VAL A 38 2.15 17.15 -9.31
CA VAL A 38 1.44 16.13 -10.10
C VAL A 38 2.04 14.74 -9.87
N LEU A 39 3.36 14.61 -9.87
CA LEU A 39 4.05 13.34 -9.60
C LEU A 39 3.72 12.81 -8.20
N ALA A 40 3.53 13.69 -7.21
CA ALA A 40 3.10 13.30 -5.87
C ALA A 40 1.65 12.78 -5.86
N GLN A 41 0.72 13.39 -6.61
CA GLN A 41 -0.66 12.89 -6.74
C GLN A 41 -0.69 11.51 -7.42
N MET A 42 0.10 11.32 -8.47
CA MET A 42 0.22 10.02 -9.13
C MET A 42 0.78 8.96 -8.18
N ARG A 43 1.75 9.33 -7.33
CA ARG A 43 2.31 8.42 -6.31
C ARG A 43 1.24 7.97 -5.33
N ALA A 44 0.46 8.91 -4.81
CA ALA A 44 -0.62 8.61 -3.87
C ALA A 44 -1.66 7.64 -4.49
N MET A 45 -2.00 7.82 -5.77
CA MET A 45 -2.90 6.92 -6.48
C MET A 45 -2.31 5.50 -6.61
N VAL A 46 -1.03 5.36 -6.97
CA VAL A 46 -0.37 4.05 -7.09
C VAL A 46 -0.27 3.35 -5.74
N GLU A 47 0.03 4.10 -4.67
CA GLU A 47 0.08 3.60 -3.30
C GLU A 47 -1.31 3.12 -2.83
N ALA A 48 -2.37 3.90 -3.09
CA ALA A 48 -3.75 3.52 -2.77
C ALA A 48 -4.17 2.22 -3.47
N GLN A 49 -3.91 2.10 -4.76
CA GLN A 49 -4.19 0.86 -5.51
C GLN A 49 -3.40 -0.35 -4.98
N ALA A 50 -2.19 -0.13 -4.47
CA ALA A 50 -1.41 -1.21 -3.86
C ALA A 50 -2.03 -1.64 -2.52
N LEU A 51 -2.50 -0.70 -1.71
CA LEU A 51 -3.20 -0.98 -0.45
C LEU A 51 -4.51 -1.74 -0.70
N GLU A 52 -5.34 -1.29 -1.64
CA GLU A 52 -6.60 -1.98 -2.00
C GLU A 52 -6.37 -3.44 -2.41
N ARG A 53 -5.28 -3.72 -3.15
CA ARG A 53 -4.91 -5.09 -3.52
C ARG A 53 -4.50 -5.93 -2.32
N ILE A 54 -3.77 -5.33 -1.36
CA ILE A 54 -3.34 -6.01 -0.13
C ILE A 54 -4.57 -6.31 0.74
N GLU A 55 -5.46 -5.34 0.94
CA GLU A 55 -6.70 -5.49 1.69
C GLU A 55 -7.56 -6.61 1.12
N LYS A 56 -7.81 -6.59 -0.20
CA LYS A 56 -8.54 -7.66 -0.88
C LYS A 56 -7.90 -9.04 -0.66
N ARG A 57 -6.57 -9.12 -0.70
CA ARG A 57 -5.86 -10.38 -0.50
C ARG A 57 -5.96 -10.88 0.94
N LEU A 58 -5.97 -9.97 1.91
CA LEU A 58 -6.18 -10.31 3.32
C LEU A 58 -7.61 -10.82 3.57
N ASP A 59 -8.61 -10.20 2.95
CA ASP A 59 -10.01 -10.65 3.02
C ASP A 59 -10.17 -12.07 2.45
N GLU A 60 -9.58 -12.34 1.28
CA GLU A 60 -9.57 -13.69 0.68
C GLU A 60 -8.94 -14.73 1.62
N LEU A 61 -7.80 -14.41 2.24
CA LEU A 61 -7.11 -15.33 3.14
C LEU A 61 -7.86 -15.54 4.47
N SER A 62 -8.50 -14.52 5.00
CA SER A 62 -9.30 -14.61 6.23
C SER A 62 -10.60 -15.39 6.03
N GLY A 63 -11.27 -15.23 4.88
CA GLY A 63 -12.44 -16.03 4.51
C GLY A 63 -12.11 -17.54 4.42
N VAL A 64 -10.97 -17.87 3.81
CA VAL A 64 -10.48 -19.26 3.73
C VAL A 64 -10.09 -19.82 5.11
N ALA A 65 -9.59 -18.98 6.03
CA ALA A 65 -9.23 -19.41 7.38
C ALA A 65 -10.45 -19.74 8.25
N ILE A 66 -11.59 -19.07 8.04
CA ILE A 66 -12.84 -19.34 8.76
C ILE A 66 -13.48 -20.65 8.27
N GLU A 67 -13.50 -20.90 6.95
CA GLU A 67 -14.05 -22.14 6.39
C GLU A 67 -13.23 -23.39 6.76
N ARG A 68 -11.91 -23.27 6.95
CA ARG A 68 -11.08 -24.38 7.45
C ARG A 68 -11.28 -24.69 8.93
N ARG A 69 -12.00 -23.84 9.68
CA ARG A 69 -12.28 -24.00 11.12
C ARG A 69 -13.76 -24.34 11.38
N ALA A 70 -14.29 -25.35 10.72
CA ALA A 70 -15.17 -26.42 11.27
C ALA A 70 -15.79 -27.26 10.13
N PRO A 71 -15.75 -28.60 10.24
CA PRO A 71 -16.97 -29.29 10.67
C PRO A 71 -16.77 -30.39 11.73
N HIS A 72 -15.56 -30.65 12.25
CA HIS A 72 -15.33 -31.74 13.21
C HIS A 72 -14.48 -31.34 14.43
N GLY A 73 -15.11 -31.39 15.63
CA GLY A 73 -14.50 -31.47 16.97
C GLY A 73 -14.02 -30.13 17.56
N ASN A 74 -14.35 -29.71 18.78
CA ASN A 74 -14.87 -30.38 19.97
C ASN A 74 -15.73 -29.40 20.77
N ALA A 75 -16.76 -29.91 21.46
CA ALA A 75 -17.42 -29.16 22.52
C ALA A 75 -16.37 -28.76 23.57
N ILE A 76 -16.20 -27.46 23.79
CA ILE A 76 -15.46 -26.97 24.95
C ILE A 76 -16.46 -27.00 26.10
N GLU A 77 -16.49 -28.12 26.82
CA GLU A 77 -17.15 -28.21 28.11
C GLU A 77 -16.35 -27.32 29.08
N TYR A 78 -16.92 -26.18 29.47
CA TYR A 78 -16.34 -25.32 30.50
C TYR A 78 -16.47 -26.03 31.85
N GLN A 79 -15.38 -26.62 32.32
CA GLN A 79 -15.28 -27.10 33.70
C GLN A 79 -14.83 -25.91 34.58
N PRO A 80 -15.67 -25.40 35.49
CA PRO A 80 -15.27 -24.29 36.36
C PRO A 80 -14.16 -24.77 37.29
N ALA A 81 -13.04 -24.05 37.29
CA ALA A 81 -11.93 -24.29 38.19
C ALA A 81 -12.44 -24.29 39.64
N HIS A 82 -12.22 -25.40 40.36
CA HIS A 82 -12.45 -25.44 41.80
C HIS A 82 -11.67 -24.34 42.49
N LEU A 83 -12.38 -23.40 43.11
CA LEU A 83 -11.80 -22.46 44.07
C LEU A 83 -11.55 -23.24 45.37
N PRO A 84 -10.31 -23.29 45.89
CA PRO A 84 -10.07 -23.81 47.22
C PRO A 84 -10.67 -22.85 48.27
N HIS A 85 -11.39 -23.42 49.23
CA HIS A 85 -11.86 -22.74 50.44
C HIS A 85 -10.71 -22.41 51.39
#